data_AF-A0A8J8GMK8-F1
#
_entry.id   AF-A0A8J8GMK8-F1
#
_cell.length_a   1.000
_cell.length_b   1.000
_cell.length_c   1.000
_cell.angle_alpha   90.00
_cell.angle_beta   90.00
_cell.angle_gamma   90.00
#
_symmetry.space_group_name_H-M   'P 1'
#
loop_
_entity.id
_entity.type
_entity.pdbx_description
1 polymer ?
#
loop_
_entity_poly.entity_id
_entity_poly.type
_entity_poly.pdbx_seq_one_letter_code
_entity_poly.pdbx_strand_id
1 'polypeptide(L)'
;MSEAYDRQLRRPRRFYLDETVGPEVTVHYDMSAAEFDPESIWMCKQNHPELVVQDLADEFDLDAGKQEFVRMTLMRRGVNKWLYARRQFIQLKHEVKALMKRAEIGSDRFELLQELNEKMQHIAKTPRWVEWPTKVHSCRKRDQEEVVIRGKMC
;
A
#
# COMPACT_ATOMS: atom_id res chain seq x y z
N MET A 1 26.93 22.46 -2.29
CA MET A 1 25.98 22.09 -1.23
C MET A 1 26.80 21.69 -0.02
N SER A 2 26.57 22.29 1.15
CA SER A 2 27.53 22.26 2.25
C SER A 2 27.51 20.93 3.02
N GLU A 3 28.69 20.43 3.40
CA GLU A 3 28.91 19.22 4.22
C GLU A 3 28.15 19.22 5.57
N ALA A 4 27.62 20.36 5.99
CA ALA A 4 26.82 20.47 7.21
C ALA A 4 25.43 19.82 7.06
N TYR A 5 24.88 19.72 5.85
CA TYR A 5 23.55 19.13 5.62
C TYR A 5 23.58 17.59 5.71
N ASP A 6 24.67 16.96 5.27
CA ASP A 6 24.83 15.49 5.30
C ASP A 6 25.12 14.94 6.72
N ARG A 7 25.59 15.77 7.65
CA ARG A 7 25.82 15.34 9.05
C ARG A 7 24.55 15.24 9.89
N GLN A 8 23.45 15.88 9.49
CA GLN A 8 22.20 15.84 10.25
C GLN A 8 21.45 14.49 10.13
N LEU A 9 21.71 13.70 9.09
CA LEU A 9 21.05 12.41 8.86
C LEU A 9 21.75 11.21 9.54
N ARG A 10 22.88 11.43 10.25
CA ARG A 10 23.69 10.36 10.88
C ARG A 10 23.76 10.45 12.41
N ARG A 11 22.81 11.09 13.09
CA ARG A 11 22.73 11.00 14.56
C ARG A 11 21.80 9.86 14.96
N PRO A 12 22.27 8.82 15.66
CA PRO A 12 21.36 7.85 16.25
C PRO A 12 20.47 8.56 17.26
N ARG A 13 19.15 8.46 17.09
CA ARG A 13 18.18 8.93 18.09
C ARG A 13 18.32 8.06 19.33
N ARG A 14 18.97 8.59 20.37
CA ARG A 14 18.86 8.03 21.73
C ARG A 14 17.44 8.24 22.22
N PHE A 15 16.64 7.18 22.21
CA PHE A 15 15.46 7.10 23.05
C PHE A 15 15.97 6.78 24.46
N TYR A 16 15.68 7.65 25.43
CA TYR A 16 15.85 7.31 26.84
C TYR A 16 14.74 6.32 27.19
N LEU A 17 15.09 5.05 27.31
CA LEU A 17 14.22 4.03 27.90
C LEU A 17 14.35 4.15 29.42
N ASP A 18 13.20 4.34 30.07
CA ASP A 18 13.02 4.22 31.50
C ASP A 18 13.46 2.82 31.96
N GLU A 19 14.36 2.75 32.93
CA GLU A 19 15.02 1.54 33.42
C GLU A 19 14.08 0.73 34.33
N THR A 20 13.26 -0.15 33.73
CA THR A 20 12.77 -1.34 34.44
C THR A 20 13.07 -2.57 33.61
N VAL A 21 14.20 -3.19 33.95
CA VAL A 21 14.82 -4.34 33.28
C VAL A 21 13.95 -5.59 33.47
N GLY A 22 13.09 -5.87 32.50
CA GLY A 22 12.66 -7.24 32.21
C GLY A 22 13.79 -8.00 31.49
N PRO A 23 13.84 -9.34 31.54
CA PRO A 23 14.90 -10.09 30.88
C PRO A 23 14.95 -9.69 29.41
N GLU A 24 16.15 -9.35 28.93
CA GLU A 24 16.42 -9.08 27.51
C GLU A 24 16.04 -10.32 26.71
N VAL A 25 14.82 -10.34 26.19
CA VAL A 25 14.42 -11.30 25.18
C VAL A 25 15.18 -10.88 23.92
N THR A 26 16.35 -11.47 23.74
CA THR A 26 17.07 -11.41 22.47
C THR A 26 16.24 -12.22 21.49
N VAL A 27 15.34 -11.54 20.77
CA VAL A 27 14.59 -12.14 19.67
C VAL A 27 15.60 -12.36 18.54
N HIS A 28 16.17 -13.55 18.47
CA HIS A 28 16.84 -14.03 17.28
C HIS A 28 15.75 -14.17 16.21
N TYR A 29 15.62 -13.18 15.34
CA TYR A 29 14.91 -13.37 14.09
C TYR A 29 15.76 -14.33 13.25
N ASP A 30 15.40 -15.61 13.30
CA ASP A 30 15.86 -16.60 12.35
C ASP A 30 15.25 -16.19 11.01
N MET A 31 15.95 -15.33 10.27
CA MET A 31 15.47 -14.83 8.99
C MET A 31 15.56 -15.96 7.96
N SER A 32 14.52 -16.77 7.86
CA SER A 32 14.26 -17.52 6.63
C SER A 32 13.48 -16.66 5.63
N ALA A 33 13.76 -15.36 5.58
CA ALA A 33 13.42 -14.55 4.42
C ALA A 33 14.27 -15.08 3.27
N ALA A 34 13.66 -15.85 2.37
CA ALA A 34 14.24 -16.19 1.08
C ALA A 34 14.99 -14.96 0.54
N GLU A 35 16.28 -15.12 0.21
CA GLU A 35 17.21 -14.02 -0.13
C GLU A 35 16.53 -12.97 -1.01
N PHE A 36 16.08 -11.88 -0.38
CA PHE A 36 15.37 -10.83 -1.08
C PHE A 36 16.41 -9.88 -1.65
N ASP A 37 16.58 -9.90 -2.97
CA ASP A 37 17.47 -8.97 -3.65
C ASP A 37 16.79 -7.59 -3.76
N PRO A 38 17.31 -6.53 -3.11
CA PRO A 38 16.79 -5.17 -3.25
C PRO A 38 16.81 -4.67 -4.70
N GLU A 39 17.69 -5.21 -5.55
CA GLU A 39 17.75 -4.92 -6.98
C GLU A 39 16.62 -5.59 -7.77
N SER A 40 15.72 -6.36 -7.14
CA SER A 40 14.58 -6.98 -7.83
C SER A 40 13.22 -6.52 -7.29
N ILE A 41 13.21 -5.60 -6.31
CA ILE A 41 12.00 -5.16 -5.58
C ILE A 41 10.86 -4.65 -6.49
N TRP A 42 11.20 -4.13 -7.67
CA TRP A 42 10.22 -3.65 -8.65
C TRP A 42 9.45 -4.79 -9.35
N MET A 43 9.94 -6.02 -9.28
CA MET A 43 9.28 -7.21 -9.84
C MET A 43 8.21 -7.78 -8.91
N CYS A 44 8.23 -7.42 -7.63
CA CYS A 44 7.24 -7.87 -6.65
C CYS A 44 5.85 -7.31 -6.97
N LYS A 45 4.82 -8.12 -6.77
CA LYS A 45 3.43 -7.65 -6.86
C LYS A 45 3.18 -6.67 -5.70
N GLN A 46 2.83 -5.43 -6.04
CA GLN A 46 2.55 -4.37 -5.07
C GLN A 46 1.06 -4.03 -5.01
N ASN A 47 0.62 -3.44 -3.90
CA ASN A 47 -0.74 -2.90 -3.70
C ASN A 47 -1.84 -3.96 -3.55
N HIS A 48 -1.50 -5.10 -2.97
CA HIS A 48 -2.38 -6.25 -2.73
C HIS A 48 -2.31 -6.62 -1.23
N PRO A 49 -3.27 -6.19 -0.39
CA PRO A 49 -3.25 -6.52 1.03
C PRO A 49 -3.33 -8.04 1.30
N GLU A 50 -3.93 -8.80 0.40
CA GLU A 50 -3.99 -10.27 0.45
C GLU A 50 -2.60 -10.92 0.41
N LEU A 51 -1.64 -10.33 -0.32
CA LEU A 51 -0.25 -10.81 -0.32
C LEU A 51 0.42 -10.56 1.02
N VAL A 52 0.16 -9.42 1.66
CA VAL A 52 0.70 -9.17 3.02
C VAL A 52 0.19 -10.21 4.01
N VAL A 53 -1.08 -10.60 3.92
CA VAL A 53 -1.63 -11.65 4.80
C VAL A 53 -1.00 -13.01 4.47
N GLN A 54 -0.79 -13.33 3.19
CA GLN A 54 -0.15 -14.57 2.76
C GLN A 54 1.31 -14.65 3.21
N ASP A 55 2.10 -13.61 2.94
CA ASP A 55 3.53 -13.54 3.31
C ASP A 55 3.70 -13.72 4.82
N LEU A 56 2.84 -13.09 5.63
CA LEU A 56 2.85 -13.28 7.08
C LEU A 56 2.37 -14.67 7.50
N ALA A 57 1.43 -15.27 6.78
CA ALA A 57 0.95 -16.61 7.07
C ALA A 57 2.02 -17.65 6.80
N ASP A 58 2.77 -17.50 5.70
CA ASP A 58 3.84 -18.40 5.29
C ASP A 58 5.09 -18.23 6.20
N GLU A 59 5.45 -17.00 6.59
CA GLU A 59 6.62 -16.73 7.45
C GLU A 59 6.40 -17.13 8.92
N PHE A 60 5.18 -16.96 9.45
CA PHE A 60 4.88 -17.14 10.87
C PHE A 60 3.89 -18.28 11.17
N ASP A 61 3.63 -19.16 10.19
CA ASP A 61 2.68 -20.28 10.28
C ASP A 61 1.32 -19.86 10.87
N LEU A 62 0.73 -18.78 10.33
CA LEU A 62 -0.51 -18.24 10.87
C LEU A 62 -1.72 -19.11 10.54
N ASP A 63 -2.48 -19.49 11.56
CA ASP A 63 -3.80 -20.11 11.40
C ASP A 63 -4.84 -19.13 10.81
N ALA A 64 -5.98 -19.67 10.35
CA ALA A 64 -7.03 -18.90 9.71
C ALA A 64 -7.59 -17.76 10.59
N GLY A 65 -7.62 -17.94 11.93
CA GLY A 65 -8.09 -16.92 12.86
C GLY A 65 -7.13 -15.74 12.92
N LYS A 66 -5.81 -16.01 12.97
CA LYS A 66 -4.76 -14.98 12.94
C LYS A 66 -4.68 -14.27 11.60
N GLN A 67 -4.85 -14.99 10.48
CA GLN A 67 -4.91 -14.38 9.15
C GLN A 67 -6.07 -13.38 9.05
N GLU A 68 -7.24 -13.73 9.58
CA GLU A 68 -8.39 -12.81 9.62
C GLU A 68 -8.14 -11.61 10.54
N PHE A 69 -7.46 -11.82 11.68
CA PHE A 69 -7.05 -10.72 12.55
C PHE A 69 -6.12 -9.73 11.84
N VAL A 70 -5.14 -10.21 11.07
CA VAL A 70 -4.25 -9.37 10.26
C VAL A 70 -5.07 -8.61 9.21
N ARG A 71 -5.95 -9.29 8.47
CA ARG A 71 -6.82 -8.67 7.46
C ARG A 71 -7.66 -7.54 8.04
N MET A 72 -8.31 -7.78 9.18
CA MET A 72 -9.09 -6.78 9.90
C MET A 72 -8.22 -5.63 10.42
N THR A 73 -6.99 -5.91 10.83
CA THR A 73 -6.04 -4.88 11.27
C THR A 73 -5.64 -3.96 10.12
N LEU A 74 -5.29 -4.51 8.95
CA LEU A 74 -4.97 -3.72 7.75
C LEU A 74 -6.15 -2.80 7.35
N MET A 75 -7.37 -3.33 7.41
CA MET A 75 -8.59 -2.57 7.11
C MET A 75 -8.84 -1.47 8.14
N ARG A 76 -8.81 -1.79 9.44
CA ARG A 76 -9.00 -0.81 10.54
C ARG A 76 -7.97 0.31 10.51
N ARG A 77 -6.73 0.01 10.13
CA ARG A 77 -5.66 1.01 9.98
C ARG A 77 -5.78 1.80 8.67
N GLY A 78 -6.63 1.40 7.74
CA GLY A 78 -6.84 2.07 6.46
C GLY A 78 -5.79 1.74 5.41
N VAL A 79 -5.00 0.68 5.62
CA VAL A 79 -3.99 0.21 4.66
C VAL A 79 -4.68 -0.22 3.37
N ASN A 80 -5.80 -0.95 3.46
CA ASN A 80 -6.59 -1.36 2.30
C ASN A 80 -7.04 -0.17 1.44
N LYS A 81 -7.54 0.90 2.07
CA LYS A 81 -7.88 2.15 1.37
C LYS A 81 -6.67 2.72 0.66
N TRP A 82 -5.51 2.76 1.32
CA TRP A 82 -4.30 3.35 0.75
C TRP A 82 -3.80 2.57 -0.47
N LEU A 83 -3.77 1.24 -0.40
CA LEU A 83 -3.39 0.39 -1.53
C LEU A 83 -4.40 0.49 -2.69
N TYR A 84 -5.69 0.57 -2.37
CA TYR A 84 -6.74 0.80 -3.36
C TYR A 84 -6.57 2.16 -4.07
N ALA A 85 -6.44 3.25 -3.31
CA ALA A 85 -6.25 4.58 -3.86
C ALA A 85 -5.00 4.64 -4.74
N ARG A 86 -3.91 3.98 -4.32
CA ARG A 86 -2.68 3.88 -5.11
C ARG A 86 -2.91 3.18 -6.45
N ARG A 87 -3.66 2.07 -6.50
CA ARG A 87 -4.04 1.42 -7.78
C ARG A 87 -4.85 2.36 -8.67
N GLN A 88 -5.84 3.06 -8.10
CA GLN A 88 -6.67 4.01 -8.85
C GLN A 88 -5.85 5.17 -9.42
N PHE A 89 -4.91 5.74 -8.64
CA PHE A 89 -4.03 6.79 -9.15
C PHE A 89 -3.06 6.31 -10.24
N ILE A 90 -2.56 5.07 -10.15
CA ILE A 90 -1.73 4.47 -11.21
C ILE A 90 -2.55 4.36 -12.49
N GLN A 91 -3.80 3.87 -12.40
CA GLN A 91 -4.69 3.76 -13.55
C GLN A 91 -5.01 5.14 -14.16
N LEU A 92 -5.36 6.12 -13.32
CA LEU A 92 -5.60 7.49 -13.74
C LEU A 92 -4.39 8.10 -14.46
N LYS A 93 -3.17 7.88 -13.96
CA LYS A 93 -1.93 8.29 -14.62
C LYS A 93 -1.81 7.70 -16.04
N HIS A 94 -2.16 6.42 -16.21
CA HIS A 94 -2.12 5.79 -17.53
C HIS A 94 -3.19 6.35 -18.48
N GLU A 95 -4.40 6.60 -17.98
CA GLU A 95 -5.48 7.27 -18.73
C GLU A 95 -5.04 8.67 -19.19
N VAL A 96 -4.49 9.48 -18.29
CA VAL A 96 -3.96 10.82 -18.62
C VAL A 96 -2.89 10.73 -19.71
N LYS A 97 -1.94 9.81 -19.57
CA LYS A 97 -0.88 9.64 -20.59
C LYS A 97 -1.46 9.25 -21.94
N ALA A 98 -2.49 8.40 -21.98
CA ALA A 98 -3.17 8.01 -23.20
C ALA A 98 -3.95 9.18 -23.82
N LEU A 99 -4.62 9.99 -23.00
CA LEU A 99 -5.33 11.20 -23.43
C LEU A 99 -4.35 12.24 -23.99
N MET A 100 -3.25 12.52 -23.29
CA MET A 100 -2.21 13.43 -23.77
C MET A 100 -1.58 12.98 -25.08
N LYS A 101 -1.40 11.67 -25.28
CA LYS A 101 -0.91 11.12 -26.56
C LYS A 101 -1.92 11.28 -27.70
N ARG A 102 -3.23 11.32 -27.40
CA ARG A 102 -4.30 11.53 -28.38
C ARG A 102 -4.55 13.02 -28.64
N ALA A 103 -4.32 13.86 -27.65
CA ALA A 103 -4.49 15.31 -27.69
C ALA A 103 -3.25 16.01 -28.28
N GLU A 104 -2.96 15.76 -29.56
CA GLU A 104 -2.14 16.67 -30.39
C GLU A 104 -3.02 17.66 -31.18
N ILE A 105 -4.33 17.65 -30.96
CA ILE A 105 -5.30 18.37 -31.79
C ILE A 105 -6.40 18.98 -30.90
N GLY A 106 -6.26 20.26 -30.58
CA GLY A 106 -7.37 21.21 -30.41
C GLY A 106 -8.42 21.02 -29.29
N SER A 107 -8.15 20.29 -28.20
CA SER A 107 -9.18 20.04 -27.16
C SER A 107 -9.13 20.99 -25.96
N ASP A 108 -10.30 21.31 -25.43
CA ASP A 108 -10.55 22.20 -24.28
C ASP A 108 -9.87 21.68 -22.99
N ARG A 109 -8.67 22.22 -22.74
CA ARG A 109 -7.80 21.80 -21.64
C ARG A 109 -8.45 21.97 -20.27
N PHE A 110 -9.39 22.90 -20.14
CA PHE A 110 -10.07 23.19 -18.88
C PHE A 110 -11.00 22.05 -18.47
N GLU A 111 -11.84 21.56 -19.39
CA GLU A 111 -12.77 20.45 -19.13
C GLU A 111 -12.02 19.17 -18.74
N LEU A 112 -10.92 18.87 -19.43
CA LEU A 112 -10.08 17.71 -19.12
C LEU A 112 -9.44 17.81 -17.72
N LEU A 113 -8.98 19.01 -17.33
CA LEU A 113 -8.45 19.22 -15.97
C LEU A 113 -9.54 19.10 -14.91
N GLN A 114 -10.76 19.54 -15.20
CA GLN A 114 -11.90 19.39 -14.30
C GLN A 114 -12.26 17.92 -14.11
N GLU A 115 -12.38 17.14 -15.19
CA GLU A 115 -12.66 15.69 -15.13
C GLU A 115 -11.58 14.95 -14.32
N LEU A 116 -10.31 15.27 -14.54
CA LEU A 116 -9.20 14.68 -13.78
C LEU A 116 -9.28 15.02 -12.30
N ASN A 117 -9.58 16.28 -11.96
CA ASN A 117 -9.73 16.69 -10.58
C ASN A 117 -10.90 15.96 -9.90
N GLU A 118 -12.04 15.81 -10.57
CA GLU A 118 -13.19 15.07 -10.06
C GLU A 118 -12.83 13.60 -9.77
N LYS A 119 -12.13 12.94 -10.69
CA LYS A 119 -11.62 11.57 -10.50
C LYS A 119 -10.66 11.49 -9.31
N MET A 120 -9.72 12.43 -9.18
CA MET A 120 -8.80 12.48 -8.03
C MET A 120 -9.55 12.68 -6.71
N GLN A 121 -10.55 13.56 -6.68
CA GLN A 121 -11.38 13.81 -5.50
C GLN A 121 -12.19 12.58 -5.11
N HIS A 122 -12.74 11.86 -6.09
CA HIS A 122 -13.46 10.60 -5.84
C HIS A 122 -12.55 9.55 -5.18
N ILE A 123 -11.32 9.37 -5.70
CA ILE A 123 -10.32 8.47 -5.11
C ILE A 123 -9.99 8.90 -3.67
N ALA A 124 -9.73 10.20 -3.44
CA ALA A 124 -9.39 10.71 -2.11
C ALA A 124 -10.52 10.52 -1.08
N LYS A 125 -11.77 10.71 -1.52
CA LYS A 125 -12.99 10.58 -0.70
C LYS A 125 -13.44 9.14 -0.50
N THR A 126 -12.78 8.15 -1.11
CA THR A 126 -13.09 6.73 -0.89
C THR A 126 -13.12 6.42 0.62
N PRO A 127 -14.16 5.71 1.12
CA PRO A 127 -14.24 5.29 2.51
C PRO A 127 -13.00 4.53 3.00
N ARG A 128 -12.78 4.54 4.31
CA ARG A 128 -11.67 3.76 4.93
C ARG A 128 -11.91 2.26 4.81
N TRP A 129 -13.17 1.86 4.81
CA TRP A 129 -13.60 0.46 4.75
C TRP A 129 -13.60 -0.03 3.29
N VAL A 130 -12.45 -0.55 2.87
CA VAL A 130 -12.26 -1.18 1.57
C VAL A 130 -11.94 -2.65 1.81
N GLU A 131 -12.88 -3.52 1.44
CA GLU A 131 -12.74 -4.97 1.53
C GLU A 131 -12.12 -5.50 0.25
N TRP A 132 -11.12 -6.34 0.43
CA TRP A 132 -10.41 -7.01 -0.65
C TRP A 132 -10.73 -8.51 -0.62
N PRO A 133 -10.70 -9.18 -1.78
CA PRO A 133 -10.92 -10.61 -1.83
C PRO A 133 -9.88 -11.34 -0.98
N THR A 134 -10.30 -12.49 -0.45
CA THR A 134 -9.48 -13.30 0.45
C THR A 134 -8.43 -14.12 -0.30
N LYS A 135 -8.63 -14.31 -1.60
CA LYS A 135 -7.76 -15.08 -2.49
C LYS A 135 -7.03 -14.16 -3.44
N VAL A 136 -5.75 -14.45 -3.65
CA VAL A 136 -4.94 -13.82 -4.70
C VAL A 136 -5.38 -14.40 -6.04
N HIS A 137 -5.96 -13.59 -6.94
CA HIS A 137 -6.23 -14.08 -8.28
C HIS A 137 -4.99 -14.00 -9.17
N SER A 138 -4.95 -14.88 -10.17
CA SER A 138 -3.92 -14.85 -11.21
C SER A 138 -4.15 -13.74 -12.24
N CYS A 139 -5.36 -13.14 -12.31
CA CYS A 139 -5.71 -12.16 -13.34
C CYS A 139 -6.17 -10.80 -12.78
N ARG A 140 -5.50 -9.72 -13.23
CA ARG A 140 -5.68 -8.35 -12.73
C ARG A 140 -7.07 -7.73 -12.93
N LYS A 141 -7.85 -8.19 -13.92
CA LYS A 141 -9.17 -7.62 -14.21
C LYS A 141 -10.20 -8.00 -13.13
N ARG A 142 -10.18 -9.26 -12.68
CA ARG A 142 -11.09 -9.73 -11.61
C ARG A 142 -10.78 -9.08 -10.26
N ASP A 143 -9.50 -8.79 -10.00
CA ASP A 143 -9.03 -8.13 -8.76
C ASP A 143 -9.61 -6.73 -8.50
N GLN A 144 -10.17 -6.05 -9.51
CA GLN A 144 -10.82 -4.75 -9.31
C GLN A 144 -12.33 -4.86 -9.09
N GLU A 145 -12.95 -5.87 -9.72
CA GLU A 145 -14.40 -6.08 -9.70
C GLU A 145 -14.90 -6.63 -8.35
N GLU A 146 -14.02 -7.30 -7.59
CA GLU A 146 -14.35 -7.89 -6.29
C GLU A 146 -14.05 -6.98 -5.09
N VAL A 147 -13.46 -5.80 -5.30
CA VAL A 147 -13.19 -4.86 -4.21
C VAL A 147 -14.50 -4.21 -3.75
N VAL A 148 -14.93 -4.53 -2.54
CA VAL A 148 -16.16 -3.98 -1.97
C VAL A 148 -15.84 -2.74 -1.14
N ILE A 149 -16.34 -1.60 -1.59
CA ILE A 149 -16.23 -0.33 -0.88
C ILE A 149 -17.50 -0.15 -0.06
N ARG A 150 -17.39 -0.26 1.27
CA ARG A 150 -18.53 0.01 2.15
C ARG A 150 -18.48 1.47 2.60
N GLY A 151 -19.64 2.14 2.52
CA GLY A 151 -19.82 3.47 3.10
C GLY A 151 -19.58 3.46 4.62
N LYS A 152 -19.70 4.62 5.26
CA LYS A 152 -19.62 4.70 6.74
C LYS A 152 -20.58 3.66 7.35
N MET A 153 -20.04 2.63 7.99
CA MET A 153 -20.73 1.99 9.11
C MET A 153 -20.66 3.00 10.25
N CYS A 154 -21.76 3.70 10.45
CA CYS A 154 -21.99 4.52 11.64
C CYS A 154 -22.05 3.61 12.87
#